data_AF-A0A2V2S384-F1
#
_entry.id   AF-A0A2V2S384-F1
#
_cell.length_a   1.000
_cell.length_b   1.000
_cell.length_c   1.000
_cell.angle_alpha   90.00
_cell.angle_beta   90.00
_cell.angle_gamma   90.00
#
_symmetry.space_group_name_H-M   'P 1'
#
loop_
_entity.id
_entity.type
_entity.pdbx_description
1 polymer ?
#
loop_
_entity_poly.entity_id
_entity_poly.type
_entity_poly.pdbx_seq_one_letter_code
_entity_poly.pdbx_strand_id
1 'polypeptide(L)'
;MQFKKHYTRDEARALLPKVRRWLKRLVELRADFEQRDKRMKQAMQPGRDLGGEIVNDWVRVIADIKGLSQEFREREIQIKDLDRGLIDFPAILDGKEVFLCWEEGEEDIEYWHDLEAGYAGRQKL
;
A
#
# COMPACT_ATOMS: atom_id res chain seq x y z
N MET A 1 19.09 -2.85 13.59
CA MET A 1 17.67 -2.75 13.21
C MET A 1 17.60 -2.07 11.86
N GLN A 2 16.87 -2.66 10.91
CA GLN A 2 16.69 -2.17 9.54
C GLN A 2 15.65 -1.05 9.46
N PHE A 3 14.67 -1.04 10.37
CA PHE A 3 13.61 -0.04 10.44
C PHE A 3 13.82 0.89 11.63
N LYS A 4 13.33 2.13 11.51
CA LYS A 4 13.41 3.14 12.58
C LYS A 4 12.21 3.06 13.52
N LYS A 5 11.11 2.46 13.07
CA LYS A 5 9.87 2.31 13.79
C LYS A 5 9.48 0.84 13.86
N HIS A 6 9.08 0.42 15.04
CA HIS A 6 8.57 -0.93 15.32
C HIS A 6 7.22 -0.81 16.00
N TYR A 7 6.27 -1.61 15.54
CA TYR A 7 4.92 -1.65 16.05
C TYR A 7 4.76 -2.84 17.00
N THR A 8 4.08 -2.60 18.11
CA THR A 8 3.41 -3.68 18.84
C THR A 8 2.20 -4.16 18.04
N ARG A 9 1.72 -5.38 18.34
CA ARG A 9 0.48 -5.91 17.74
C ARG A 9 -0.70 -4.96 17.94
N ASP A 10 -0.84 -4.38 19.12
CA ASP A 10 -1.95 -3.48 19.44
C ASP A 10 -1.86 -2.14 18.67
N GLU A 11 -0.66 -1.57 18.50
CA GLU A 11 -0.47 -0.37 17.69
C GLU A 11 -0.77 -0.62 16.21
N ALA A 12 -0.30 -1.74 15.68
CA ALA A 12 -0.58 -2.14 14.30
C ALA A 12 -2.10 -2.42 14.11
N ARG A 13 -2.74 -3.10 15.06
CA ARG A 13 -4.21 -3.32 15.10
C ARG A 13 -4.96 -1.99 15.09
N ALA A 14 -4.54 -1.03 15.90
CA ALA A 14 -5.17 0.30 15.97
C ALA A 14 -5.06 1.09 14.66
N LEU A 15 -4.08 0.77 13.80
CA LEU A 15 -3.92 1.38 12.48
C LEU A 15 -4.77 0.71 11.39
N LEU A 16 -5.22 -0.53 11.57
CA LEU A 16 -5.96 -1.28 10.54
C LEU A 16 -7.17 -0.52 9.97
N PRO A 17 -8.00 0.21 10.74
CA PRO A 17 -9.10 0.97 10.16
C PRO A 17 -8.64 2.06 9.17
N LYS A 18 -7.48 2.69 9.42
CA LYS A 18 -6.90 3.68 8.50
C LYS A 18 -6.27 3.01 7.28
N VAL A 19 -5.50 1.94 7.52
CA VAL A 19 -4.86 1.14 6.48
C VAL A 19 -5.88 0.61 5.47
N ARG A 20 -6.99 0.02 5.93
CA ARG A 20 -8.07 -0.47 5.05
C ARG A 20 -8.59 0.63 4.12
N ARG A 21 -8.79 1.85 4.64
CA ARG A 21 -9.22 2.99 3.82
C ARG A 21 -8.15 3.40 2.81
N TRP A 22 -6.89 3.40 3.19
CA TRP A 22 -5.79 3.74 2.29
C TRP A 22 -5.59 2.70 1.19
N LEU A 23 -5.63 1.41 1.51
CA LEU A 23 -5.55 0.32 0.53
C LEU A 23 -6.69 0.39 -0.47
N LYS A 24 -7.94 0.51 0.02
CA LYS A 24 -9.11 0.69 -0.84
C LYS A 24 -8.95 1.88 -1.78
N ARG A 25 -8.51 3.03 -1.25
CA ARG A 25 -8.30 4.23 -2.06
C ARG A 25 -7.18 4.05 -3.09
N LEU A 26 -6.09 3.36 -2.75
CA LEU A 26 -5.02 3.03 -3.69
C LEU A 26 -5.51 2.15 -4.83
N VAL A 27 -6.33 1.13 -4.54
CA VAL A 27 -6.94 0.25 -5.55
C VAL A 27 -7.85 1.06 -6.48
N GLU A 28 -8.72 1.91 -5.93
CA GLU A 28 -9.59 2.80 -6.71
C GLU A 28 -8.78 3.74 -7.62
N LEU A 29 -7.76 4.40 -7.08
CA LEU A 29 -6.89 5.31 -7.84
C LEU A 29 -6.12 4.60 -8.95
N ARG A 30 -5.65 3.36 -8.70
CA ARG A 30 -4.97 2.54 -9.70
C ARG A 30 -5.92 2.21 -10.85
N ALA A 31 -7.15 1.79 -10.55
CA ALA A 31 -8.15 1.50 -11.57
C ALA A 31 -8.53 2.76 -12.38
N ASP A 32 -8.72 3.89 -11.70
CA ASP A 32 -9.00 5.18 -12.33
C ASP A 32 -7.85 5.61 -13.26
N PHE A 33 -6.61 5.44 -12.80
CA PHE A 33 -5.41 5.72 -13.59
C PHE A 33 -5.34 4.85 -14.85
N GLU A 34 -5.48 3.54 -14.72
CA GLU A 34 -5.42 2.59 -15.84
C GLU A 34 -6.53 2.87 -16.87
N GLN A 35 -7.75 3.18 -16.42
CA GLN A 35 -8.86 3.54 -17.32
C GLN A 35 -8.56 4.83 -18.09
N ARG A 36 -8.03 5.85 -17.41
CA ARG A 36 -7.69 7.15 -18.02
C ARG A 36 -6.51 7.04 -18.97
N ASP A 37 -5.47 6.30 -18.60
CA ASP A 37 -4.31 6.01 -19.46
C ASP A 37 -4.73 5.33 -20.77
N LYS A 38 -5.61 4.33 -20.68
CA LYS A 38 -6.14 3.64 -21.86
C LYS A 38 -6.92 4.58 -22.78
N ARG A 39 -7.81 5.42 -22.22
CA ARG A 39 -8.56 6.42 -23.00
C ARG A 39 -7.63 7.43 -23.67
N MET A 40 -6.60 7.89 -22.96
CA MET A 40 -5.59 8.82 -23.49
C MET A 40 -4.83 8.20 -24.66
N LYS A 41 -4.32 6.98 -24.51
CA LYS A 41 -3.62 6.25 -25.59
C LYS A 41 -4.49 6.04 -26.83
N GLN A 42 -5.79 5.81 -26.65
CA GLN A 42 -6.75 5.69 -27.76
C GLN A 42 -7.08 7.03 -28.43
N ALA A 43 -7.07 8.13 -27.67
CA ALA A 43 -7.34 9.47 -28.16
C ALA A 43 -6.13 10.16 -28.80
N MET A 44 -4.91 9.66 -28.58
CA MET A 44 -3.69 10.12 -29.23
C MET A 44 -3.67 9.73 -30.72
N GLN A 45 -4.35 10.52 -31.54
CA GLN A 45 -4.06 10.61 -32.97
C GLN A 45 -3.03 11.73 -33.21
N PRO A 46 -2.11 11.58 -34.17
CA PRO A 46 -1.16 12.65 -34.51
C PRO A 46 -1.91 13.95 -34.81
N GLY A 47 -1.57 15.02 -34.08
CA GLY A 47 -2.09 16.37 -34.33
C GLY A 47 -3.31 16.81 -33.52
N ARG A 48 -3.79 16.05 -32.52
CA ARG A 48 -4.78 16.54 -31.55
C ARG A 48 -4.13 17.00 -30.25
N ASP A 49 -4.50 18.21 -29.81
CA ASP A 49 -4.26 18.67 -28.44
C ASP A 49 -5.19 17.88 -27.50
N LEU A 50 -4.61 17.19 -26.52
CA LEU A 50 -5.35 16.39 -25.52
C LEU A 50 -6.11 17.28 -24.52
N GLY A 51 -5.93 18.60 -24.58
CA GLY A 51 -6.62 19.56 -23.74
C GLY A 51 -6.10 19.56 -22.29
N GLY A 52 -6.03 20.74 -21.67
CA GLY A 52 -5.48 20.90 -20.32
C GLY A 52 -6.25 20.15 -19.23
N GLU A 53 -7.55 19.89 -19.40
CA GLU A 53 -8.36 19.20 -18.41
C GLU A 53 -7.96 17.72 -18.22
N ILE A 54 -7.69 17.00 -19.31
CA ILE A 54 -7.29 15.58 -19.24
C ILE A 54 -5.95 15.44 -18.52
N VAL A 55 -4.99 16.33 -18.83
CA VAL A 55 -3.67 16.35 -18.19
C VAL A 55 -3.78 16.71 -16.71
N ASN A 56 -4.59 17.71 -16.36
CA ASN A 56 -4.80 18.12 -14.97
C ASN A 56 -5.37 17.00 -14.11
N ASP A 57 -6.37 16.29 -14.63
CA ASP A 57 -6.95 15.13 -13.96
C ASP A 57 -5.93 14.01 -13.73
N TRP A 58 -5.07 13.76 -14.73
CA TRP A 58 -4.00 12.77 -14.64
C TRP A 58 -2.98 13.12 -13.54
N VAL A 59 -2.59 14.40 -13.46
CA VAL A 59 -1.69 14.92 -12.43
C VAL A 59 -2.30 14.76 -11.04
N ARG A 60 -3.61 14.99 -10.88
CA ARG A 60 -4.31 14.81 -9.59
C ARG A 60 -4.29 13.35 -9.14
N VAL A 61 -4.61 12.40 -10.01
CA VAL A 61 -4.58 10.97 -9.68
C VAL A 61 -3.18 10.52 -9.25
N ILE A 62 -2.13 10.96 -9.96
CA ILE A 62 -0.75 10.66 -9.58
C ILE A 62 -0.40 11.27 -8.21
N ALA A 63 -0.81 12.51 -7.97
CA ALA A 63 -0.57 13.19 -6.70
C ALA A 63 -1.23 12.43 -5.53
N ASP A 64 -2.46 11.96 -5.70
CA ASP A 64 -3.17 11.17 -4.69
C ASP A 64 -2.47 9.83 -4.40
N ILE A 65 -2.05 9.10 -5.45
CA ILE A 65 -1.30 7.84 -5.29
C ILE A 65 0.02 8.09 -4.55
N LYS A 66 0.74 9.16 -4.92
CA LYS A 66 1.99 9.55 -4.25
C LYS A 66 1.76 9.89 -2.78
N GLY A 67 0.71 10.64 -2.46
CA GLY A 67 0.35 11.00 -1.09
C GLY A 67 0.09 9.77 -0.22
N LEU A 68 -0.74 8.83 -0.70
CA LEU A 68 -0.99 7.58 0.03
C LEU A 68 0.26 6.71 0.14
N SER A 69 1.03 6.58 -0.93
CA SER A 69 2.31 5.85 -0.91
C SER A 69 3.29 6.45 0.11
N GLN A 70 3.23 7.76 0.32
CA GLN A 70 4.05 8.45 1.32
C GLN A 70 3.56 8.16 2.74
N GLU A 71 2.25 8.09 3.00
CA GLU A 71 1.70 7.68 4.31
C GLU A 71 2.21 6.30 4.75
N PHE A 72 2.26 5.32 3.84
CA PHE A 72 2.83 4.00 4.13
C PHE A 72 4.33 4.08 4.42
N ARG A 73 5.08 4.82 3.60
CA ARG A 73 6.54 4.96 3.71
C ARG A 73 6.95 5.65 5.01
N GLU A 74 6.31 6.75 5.38
CA GLU A 74 6.59 7.48 6.63
C GLU A 74 6.27 6.65 7.88
N ARG A 75 5.42 5.64 7.72
CA ARG A 75 5.05 4.69 8.76
C ARG A 75 5.87 3.41 8.71
N GLU A 76 6.76 3.27 7.72
CA GLU A 76 7.51 2.04 7.43
C GLU A 76 6.63 0.79 7.25
N ILE A 77 5.35 0.99 6.91
CA ILE A 77 4.42 -0.11 6.59
C ILE A 77 4.67 -0.50 5.14
N GLN A 78 4.98 -1.78 4.89
CA GLN A 78 5.24 -2.26 3.54
C GLN A 78 3.96 -2.81 2.92
N ILE A 79 3.60 -2.35 1.73
CA ILE A 79 2.59 -3.01 0.90
C ILE A 79 3.30 -4.13 0.13
N LYS A 80 2.95 -5.39 0.40
CA LYS A 80 3.56 -6.57 -0.22
C LYS A 80 2.78 -7.01 -1.45
N ASP A 81 1.45 -6.92 -1.36
CA ASP A 81 0.54 -7.20 -2.46
C ASP A 81 -0.67 -6.28 -2.32
N LEU A 82 -0.81 -5.31 -3.21
CA LEU A 82 -1.92 -4.35 -3.17
C LEU A 82 -3.25 -5.01 -3.53
N ASP A 83 -3.25 -6.01 -4.42
CA ASP A 83 -4.46 -6.63 -4.94
C ASP A 83 -5.08 -7.56 -3.89
N ARG A 84 -4.26 -8.18 -3.04
CA ARG A 84 -4.70 -8.93 -1.84
C ARG A 84 -4.85 -8.07 -0.59
N GLY A 85 -4.38 -6.82 -0.62
CA GLY A 85 -4.29 -5.96 0.57
C GLY A 85 -3.32 -6.51 1.64
N LEU A 86 -2.26 -7.21 1.21
CA LEU A 86 -1.23 -7.76 2.08
C LEU A 86 -0.19 -6.70 2.45
N ILE A 87 0.01 -6.50 3.75
CA ILE A 87 0.99 -5.57 4.29
C ILE A 87 1.81 -6.16 5.45
N ASP A 88 2.97 -5.54 5.66
CA ASP A 88 3.87 -5.86 6.76
C ASP A 88 4.14 -4.62 7.62
N PHE A 89 4.02 -4.77 8.94
CA PHE A 89 4.46 -3.80 9.94
C PHE A 89 5.79 -4.27 10.54
N PRO A 90 6.86 -3.46 10.51
CA PRO A 90 8.08 -3.80 11.25
C PRO A 90 7.76 -3.88 12.75
N ALA A 91 8.30 -4.86 13.45
CA ALA A 91 8.05 -5.08 14.86
C ALA A 91 9.27 -5.71 15.55
N ILE A 92 9.22 -5.76 16.88
CA ILE A 92 10.18 -6.52 17.69
C ILE A 92 9.42 -7.66 18.37
N LEU A 93 9.87 -8.89 18.15
CA LEU A 93 9.38 -10.10 18.82
C LEU A 93 10.58 -10.82 19.44
N ASP A 94 10.53 -11.08 20.75
CA ASP A 94 11.62 -11.70 21.52
C ASP A 94 13.01 -11.08 21.27
N GLY A 95 13.06 -9.75 21.15
CA GLY A 95 14.29 -8.98 20.91
C GLY A 95 14.81 -9.04 19.47
N LYS A 96 14.11 -9.72 18.56
CA LYS A 96 14.44 -9.79 17.13
C LYS A 96 13.50 -8.91 16.32
N GLU A 97 14.05 -8.29 15.28
CA GLU A 97 13.28 -7.50 14.33
C GLU A 97 12.59 -8.43 13.33
N VAL A 98 11.28 -8.29 13.22
CA VAL A 98 10.40 -9.13 12.40
C VAL A 98 9.36 -8.26 11.69
N PHE A 99 8.52 -8.88 10.87
CA PHE A 99 7.30 -8.27 10.36
C PHE A 99 6.08 -8.91 11.00
N LEU A 100 5.14 -8.08 11.47
CA LEU A 100 3.76 -8.50 11.69
C LEU A 100 3.02 -8.37 10.36
N CYS A 101 2.35 -9.44 9.97
CA CYS A 101 1.79 -9.58 8.63
C CYS A 101 0.27 -9.57 8.71
N TRP A 102 -0.38 -8.78 7.88
CA TRP A 102 -1.83 -8.66 7.83
C TRP A 102 -2.33 -8.61 6.38
N GLU A 103 -3.40 -9.34 6.10
CA GLU A 103 -4.05 -9.40 4.78
C GLU A 103 -5.49 -8.90 4.86
N GLU A 104 -5.95 -8.22 3.81
CA GLU A 104 -7.31 -7.73 3.74
C GLU A 104 -8.32 -8.89 3.71
N GLY A 105 -9.06 -9.02 4.82
CA GLY A 105 -9.98 -10.14 5.06
C GLY A 105 -9.73 -10.79 6.42
N GLU A 106 -8.52 -10.69 6.95
CA GLU A 106 -8.21 -11.07 8.33
C GLU A 106 -8.83 -10.05 9.30
N GLU A 107 -9.46 -10.53 10.37
CA GLU A 107 -10.05 -9.67 11.41
C GLU A 107 -8.98 -8.95 12.24
N ASP A 108 -7.85 -9.61 12.44
CA ASP A 108 -6.76 -9.15 13.30
C ASP A 108 -5.39 -9.60 12.77
N ILE A 109 -4.32 -9.08 13.37
CA ILE A 109 -2.95 -9.44 13.09
C ILE A 109 -2.60 -10.71 13.88
N GLU A 110 -2.56 -11.85 13.18
CA GLU A 110 -2.31 -13.16 13.79
C GLU A 110 -0.99 -13.79 13.38
N TYR A 111 -0.30 -13.20 12.40
CA TYR A 111 0.92 -13.79 11.82
C TYR A 111 2.10 -12.82 11.88
N TRP A 112 3.29 -13.40 11.99
CA TRP A 112 4.55 -12.70 11.83
C TRP A 112 5.51 -13.51 10.96
N HIS A 113 6.56 -12.88 10.43
CA HIS A 113 7.66 -13.59 9.79
C HIS A 113 8.98 -12.84 9.95
N ASP A 114 10.10 -13.56 9.85
CA ASP A 114 11.44 -12.95 9.81
C ASP A 114 11.58 -12.02 8.59
N LEU A 115 12.49 -11.04 8.69
CA LEU A 115 12.76 -10.09 7.60
C LEU A 115 13.25 -10.79 6.31
N GLU A 116 13.92 -11.94 6.45
CA GLU A 116 14.51 -12.70 5.33
C GLU A 116 13.61 -13.84 4.82
N ALA A 117 12.66 -14.33 5.61
CA ALA A 117 11.83 -15.49 5.26
C ALA A 117 10.67 -15.14 4.32
N GLY A 118 10.24 -13.88 4.30
CA GLY A 118 9.07 -13.41 3.54
C GLY A 118 7.76 -14.11 3.94
N TYR A 119 6.72 -13.94 3.12
CA TYR A 119 5.36 -14.43 3.42
C TYR A 119 5.26 -15.95 3.61
N ALA A 120 6.06 -16.74 2.88
CA ALA A 120 6.06 -18.20 3.00
C ALA A 120 6.55 -18.72 4.36
N GLY A 121 7.25 -17.87 5.13
CA GLY A 121 7.70 -18.16 6.49
C GLY A 121 6.76 -17.67 7.59
N ARG A 122 5.49 -17.36 7.29
CA ARG A 122 4.51 -16.90 8.30
C ARG A 122 4.37 -17.90 9.45
N GLN A 123 4.51 -17.38 10.66
CA GLN A 123 4.28 -18.09 11.92
C GLN A 123 3.15 -17.39 12.69
N LYS A 124 2.40 -18.16 13.47
CA LYS A 124 1.32 -17.60 14.30
C LYS A 124 1.92 -16.87 15.52
N LEU A 125 1.36 -15.71 15.85
CA LEU A 125 1.65 -14.93 17.06
C LEU A 125 1.11 -15.59 18.33
#